data_AF-A0A248L9Q8-F1
#
_entry.id   AF-A0A248L9Q8-F1
#
_cell.length_a   1.000
_cell.length_b   1.000
_cell.length_c   1.000
_cell.angle_alpha   90.00
_cell.angle_beta   90.00
_cell.angle_gamma   90.00
#
_symmetry.space_group_name_H-M   'P 1'
#
loop_
_entity.id
_entity.type
_entity.pdbx_description
1 polymer ?
#
loop_
_entity_poly.entity_id
_entity_poly.type
_entity_poly.pdbx_seq_one_letter_code
_entity_poly.pdbx_strand_id
1 'polypeptide(L)' 'MGLLNLFNKEYTIQYHVIEREEIIETDRLIIRASDHTTARKKADNMLRKEYGRTQYKIEWVQRF' A
#
# COMPACT_ATOMS: atom_id res chain seq x y z
N MET A 1 -4.15 -3.85 -27.03
CA MET A 1 -3.55 -3.60 -25.69
C MET A 1 -3.98 -2.22 -25.19
N GLY A 2 -5.22 -2.01 -24.73
CA GLY A 2 -5.67 -0.62 -24.50
C GLY A 2 -7.00 -0.38 -23.80
N LEU A 3 -7.44 -1.25 -22.88
CA LEU A 3 -8.69 -1.04 -22.10
C LEU A 3 -8.51 -1.06 -20.58
N LEU A 4 -7.31 -1.36 -20.06
CA LEU A 4 -7.06 -1.49 -18.62
C LEU A 4 -6.71 -0.16 -17.92
N ASN A 5 -6.53 0.94 -18.66
CA ASN A 5 -6.12 2.23 -18.09
C ASN A 5 -7.27 3.18 -17.76
N LEU A 6 -8.53 2.88 -18.11
CA LEU A 6 -9.64 3.83 -17.91
C LEU A 6 -10.24 3.83 -16.49
N PHE A 7 -9.97 2.81 -15.66
CA PHE A 7 -10.63 2.67 -14.36
C PHE A 7 -9.70 2.69 -13.15
N ASN A 8 -8.41 2.96 -13.36
CA ASN A 8 -7.46 3.03 -12.25
C ASN A 8 -7.65 4.36 -11.50
N LYS A 9 -8.04 4.26 -10.24
CA LYS A 9 -8.13 5.37 -9.28
C LYS A 9 -6.88 5.40 -8.41
N GLU A 10 -6.62 6.56 -7.84
CA GLU A 10 -5.55 6.74 -6.87
C GLU A 10 -6.05 6.41 -5.47
N TYR A 11 -5.24 5.61 -4.77
CA TYR A 11 -5.48 5.19 -3.41
C TYR A 11 -4.29 5.61 -2.57
N THR A 12 -4.54 6.29 -1.47
CA THR A 12 -3.52 6.58 -0.47
C THR A 12 -3.61 5.56 0.65
N ILE A 13 -2.50 4.91 0.94
CA ILE A 13 -2.39 3.82 1.90
C ILE A 13 -1.42 4.26 2.99
N GLN A 14 -1.87 4.40 4.23
CA GLN A 14 -0.95 4.59 5.35
C GLN A 14 -0.49 3.24 5.88
N TYR A 15 0.81 3.15 6.12
CA TYR A 15 1.41 2.00 6.76
C TYR A 15 2.35 2.43 7.89
N HIS A 16 2.55 1.50 8.82
CA HIS A 16 3.48 1.60 9.92
C HIS A 16 4.54 0.52 9.74
N VAL A 17 5.82 0.89 9.86
CA VAL A 17 6.92 -0.07 9.92
C VAL A 17 7.16 -0.39 11.39
N ILE A 18 7.17 -1.68 11.70
CA ILE A 18 7.30 -2.24 13.04
C ILE A 18 8.62 -3.02 13.11
N GLU A 19 9.48 -2.60 14.03
CA GLU A 19 10.70 -3.30 14.38
C GLU A 19 10.67 -3.60 15.87
N ARG A 20 10.90 -4.87 16.25
CA ARG A 20 10.92 -5.32 17.66
C ARG A 20 9.70 -4.86 18.48
N GLU A 21 8.51 -4.95 17.87
CA GLU A 21 7.22 -4.57 18.47
C GLU A 21 6.98 -3.06 18.64
N GLU A 22 7.89 -2.21 18.16
CA GLU A 22 7.74 -0.75 18.16
C GLU A 22 7.51 -0.21 16.74
N ILE A 23 6.62 0.77 16.59
CA ILE A 23 6.44 1.50 15.33
C ILE A 23 7.61 2.46 15.19
N ILE A 24 8.50 2.17 14.25
CA ILE A 24 9.68 3.00 13.98
C ILE A 24 9.42 4.06 12.91
N GLU A 25 8.45 3.82 12.03
CA GLU A 25 8.14 4.72 10.91
C GLU A 25 6.66 4.65 10.54
N THR A 26 6.12 5.78 10.12
CA THR A 26 4.76 5.90 9.59
C THR A 26 4.85 6.66 8.28
N ASP A 27 4.38 6.05 7.19
CA ASP A 27 4.38 6.73 5.89
C ASP A 27 3.16 6.37 5.03
N ARG A 28 3.02 7.04 3.90
CA ARG A 28 1.88 6.97 2.99
C ARG A 28 2.33 6.60 1.59
N LEU A 29 1.67 5.58 1.04
CA LEU A 29 1.92 5.05 -0.29
C LEU A 29 0.75 5.40 -1.22
N ILE A 30 1.06 6.05 -2.35
CA ILE A 30 0.07 6.36 -3.37
C ILE A 30 0.10 5.26 -4.44
N ILE A 31 -1.02 4.55 -4.59
CA ILE A 31 -1.16 3.39 -5.46
C ILE A 31 -2.29 3.64 -6.46
N ARG A 32 -2.00 3.41 -7.75
CA ARG A 32 -3.03 3.36 -8.80
C ARG A 32 -3.59 1.95 -8.95
N ALA A 33 -4.90 1.79 -8.76
CA ALA A 33 -5.58 0.50 -8.84
C ALA A 33 -7.04 0.63 -9.28
N SER A 34 -7.65 -0.47 -9.71
CA SER A 34 -9.07 -0.54 -10.08
C SER A 34 -10.01 -0.38 -8.88
N ASP A 35 -9.60 -0.90 -7.72
CA ASP A 35 -10.40 -1.02 -6.50
C ASP A 35 -9.50 -1.03 -5.24
N HIS A 36 -10.11 -0.87 -4.05
CA HIS A 36 -9.39 -0.84 -2.76
C HIS A 36 -8.61 -2.12 -2.48
N THR A 37 -9.13 -3.28 -2.88
CA THR A 37 -8.52 -4.59 -2.63
C THR A 37 -7.24 -4.74 -3.45
N THR A 38 -7.31 -4.38 -4.73
CA THR A 38 -6.17 -4.35 -5.64
C THR A 38 -5.13 -3.33 -5.19
N ALA A 39 -5.56 -2.15 -4.70
CA ALA A 39 -4.67 -1.16 -4.12
C ALA A 39 -3.92 -1.71 -2.91
N ARG A 40 -4.63 -2.36 -1.98
CA ARG A 40 -4.05 -2.98 -0.78
C ARG A 40 -3.05 -4.07 -1.15
N LYS A 41 -3.39 -4.96 -2.09
CA LYS A 41 -2.47 -6.02 -2.56
C LYS A 41 -1.21 -5.46 -3.21
N LYS A 42 -1.33 -4.39 -4.01
CA LYS A 42 -0.16 -3.73 -4.60
C LYS A 42 0.72 -3.09 -3.53
N ALA A 43 0.13 -2.39 -2.55
CA ALA A 43 0.88 -1.84 -1.42
C ALA A 43 1.58 -2.95 -0.62
N ASP A 44 0.88 -4.03 -0.31
CA ASP A 44 1.45 -5.18 0.40
C ASP A 44 2.68 -5.75 -0.34
N ASN A 45 2.57 -5.96 -1.65
CA ASN A 45 3.70 -6.43 -2.46
C ASN A 45 4.88 -5.44 -2.48
N MET A 46 4.61 -4.13 -2.48
CA MET A 46 5.67 -3.10 -2.45
C MET A 46 6.35 -3.05 -1.08
N LEU A 47 5.56 -2.97 -0.01
CA LEU A 47 6.06 -2.93 1.37
C LEU A 47 6.85 -4.19 1.71
N ARG A 48 6.39 -5.36 1.25
CA ARG A 48 7.15 -6.62 1.39
C ARG A 48 8.48 -6.60 0.65
N LYS A 49 8.57 -5.94 -0.50
CA LYS A 49 9.82 -5.81 -1.26
C LYS A 49 10.80 -4.85 -0.60
N GLU A 50 10.28 -3.77 -0.03
CA GLU A 50 11.07 -2.71 0.61
C GLU A 50 11.56 -3.10 2.00
N TYR A 51 10.65 -3.59 2.85
CA TYR A 51 10.95 -3.90 4.25
C TYR A 51 11.22 -5.39 4.51
N GLY A 52 10.99 -6.28 3.53
CA GLY A 52 11.39 -7.68 3.61
C GLY A 52 10.72 -8.45 4.76
N ARG A 53 11.52 -8.88 5.74
CA ARG A 53 11.07 -9.58 6.97
C ARG A 53 10.64 -8.62 8.10
N THR A 54 10.94 -7.32 7.98
CA THR A 54 10.47 -6.31 8.92
C THR A 54 8.94 -6.25 8.84
N GLN A 55 8.29 -6.24 10.00
CA GLN A 55 6.83 -6.28 10.03
C GLN A 55 6.31 -4.90 9.64
N TYR A 56 5.47 -4.79 8.62
CA TYR A 56 4.74 -3.56 8.34
C TYR A 56 3.25 -3.81 8.55
N LYS A 57 2.51 -2.75 8.89
CA LYS A 57 1.07 -2.80 9.13
C LYS A 57 0.37 -1.72 8.32
N ILE A 58 -0.52 -2.13 7.42
CA ILE A 58 -1.38 -1.22 6.66
C ILE A 58 -2.62 -0.88 7.49
N GLU A 59 -2.77 0.39 7.88
CA GLU A 59 -3.89 0.86 8.71
C GLU A 59 -5.09 1.33 7.89
N TRP A 60 -4.86 2.10 6.81
CA TRP A 60 -5.96 2.65 6.03
C TRP A 60 -5.69 2.59 4.52
N VAL A 61 -6.77 2.59 3.74
CA VAL A 61 -6.75 2.78 2.28
C VAL A 61 -7.84 3.78 1.90
N GLN A 62 -7.49 5.02 1.57
CA GLN A 62 -8.42 6.07 1.17
C GLN A 62 -8.40 6.23 -0.35
N ARG A 63 -9.59 6.35 -0.96
CA ARG A 63 -9.76 6.63 -2.39
C ARG A 63 -9.99 8.12 -2.59
N PHE A 64 -9.36 8.68 -3.62
CA PHE A 64 -9.64 10.02 -4.12
C PHE A 64 -10.40 9.97 -5.45
#